data_AF-A0A8C3R463-F1
#
_entry.id   AF-A0A8C3R463-F1
#
_cell.length_a   1.000
_cell.length_b   1.000
_cell.length_c   1.000
_cell.angle_alpha   90.00
_cell.angle_beta   90.00
_cell.angle_gamma   90.00
#
_symmetry.space_group_name_H-M   'P 1'
#
loop_
_entity.id
_entity.type
_entity.pdbx_description
1 polymer ?
#
loop_
_entity_poly.entity_id
_entity_poly.type
_entity_poly.pdbx_seq_one_letter_code
_entity_poly.pdbx_strand_id
1 'polypeptide(L)'
;MDEERETLQRIVSTLVNKNDEIHNFIDMLNHTISNVQVNSSNAISELDEEFDGLYSVLHEMKGSMANTIQQEEARKIQALQDQLSQCSRALESSEELLELAVQSLDIKNPVELLEASRQIKDSVTVASAFRLSLKPKVSDSMTHMMVDFALEKRMLQAVKFLPVPKAPEIDVAACLVADNCITISWRMPEEDSRIDHFVLEYRKTNFDGLPRLKGEQRWELVDYIKATQYTLSGLKFDTKYMNLRVQACNKAVAGEYSDPVTLETKAFLFSLDSTSSHLNLKVEDTCVEWDPTGGKGQEKIKGKENKNRSNTASPKRSTNSPRASARGGRDRFAGESYTVLGDTAVESGQHYWEVRAQKDCKSYSVGVTYRNLGKFDQLGKTNSSWCIHINNWLQTTFSAKHNNKAKTLDIPVPDRIGVYCDFDGGQLSFYNASSKALLHTFRAKFTQPLLPGFMIWCGGLTVSTGLQVPSAVKTLQKRENGLGGSTSSLNNA
;
A
#
# COMPACT_ATOMS: atom_id res chain seq x y z
N MET A 1 5.40 -39.76 -60.74
CA MET A 1 4.07 -40.20 -60.27
C MET A 1 3.95 -40.26 -58.74
N ASP A 2 4.64 -41.16 -58.02
CA ASP A 2 4.46 -41.25 -56.55
C ASP A 2 5.05 -40.05 -55.77
N GLU A 3 6.20 -39.54 -56.19
CA GLU A 3 6.86 -38.37 -55.56
C GLU A 3 6.09 -37.05 -55.81
N GLU A 4 5.49 -36.90 -56.99
CA GLU A 4 4.60 -35.79 -57.33
C GLU A 4 3.30 -35.85 -56.51
N ARG A 5 2.78 -37.06 -56.29
CA ARG A 5 1.59 -37.29 -55.45
C ARG A 5 1.86 -36.95 -53.99
N GLU A 6 3.02 -37.31 -53.45
CA GLU A 6 3.42 -36.97 -52.08
C GLU A 6 3.63 -35.46 -51.90
N THR A 7 4.23 -34.80 -52.88
CA THR A 7 4.42 -33.34 -52.88
C THR A 7 3.07 -32.62 -52.91
N LEU A 8 2.13 -33.09 -53.74
CA LEU A 8 0.77 -32.56 -53.78
C LEU A 8 0.03 -32.77 -52.44
N GLN A 9 0.21 -33.91 -51.77
CA GLN A 9 -0.36 -34.17 -50.44
C GLN A 9 0.17 -33.19 -49.38
N ARG A 10 1.47 -32.86 -49.39
CA ARG A 10 2.05 -31.85 -48.49
C ARG A 10 1.48 -30.45 -48.75
N ILE A 11 1.31 -30.08 -50.02
CA ILE A 11 0.68 -28.80 -50.41
C ILE A 11 -0.77 -28.76 -49.91
N VAL A 12 -1.55 -29.81 -50.14
CA VAL A 12 -2.94 -29.92 -49.66
C VAL A 12 -3.00 -29.80 -48.14
N SER A 13 -2.15 -30.52 -47.41
CA SER A 13 -2.11 -30.43 -45.93
C SER A 13 -1.77 -29.01 -45.44
N THR A 14 -0.83 -28.32 -46.11
CA THR A 14 -0.47 -26.94 -45.77
C THR A 14 -1.64 -25.98 -46.03
N LEU A 15 -2.36 -26.15 -47.15
CA LEU A 15 -3.54 -25.36 -47.49
C LEU A 15 -4.69 -25.58 -46.51
N VAL A 16 -4.92 -26.83 -46.09
CA VAL A 16 -5.94 -27.15 -45.07
C VAL A 16 -5.60 -26.45 -43.75
N ASN A 17 -4.37 -26.58 -43.25
CA ASN A 17 -3.95 -25.91 -42.03
C ASN A 17 -4.09 -24.38 -42.13
N LYS A 18 -3.74 -23.80 -43.28
CA LYS A 18 -3.88 -22.36 -43.49
C LYS A 18 -5.35 -21.93 -43.55
N ASN A 19 -6.22 -22.72 -44.17
CA ASN A 19 -7.66 -22.47 -44.17
C ASN A 19 -8.22 -22.52 -42.73
N ASP A 20 -7.80 -23.48 -41.92
CA ASP A 20 -8.22 -23.58 -40.51
C ASP A 20 -7.75 -22.36 -39.69
N GLU A 21 -6.51 -21.89 -39.87
CA GLU A 21 -6.04 -20.64 -39.26
C GLU A 21 -6.87 -19.43 -39.68
N ILE A 22 -7.21 -19.34 -40.97
CA ILE A 22 -8.03 -18.24 -41.50
C ILE A 22 -9.45 -18.30 -40.94
N HIS A 23 -10.06 -19.49 -40.86
CA HIS A 23 -11.38 -19.67 -40.25
C HIS A 23 -11.38 -19.24 -38.78
N ASN A 24 -10.40 -19.68 -37.99
CA ASN A 24 -10.25 -19.26 -36.59
C ASN A 24 -10.06 -17.74 -36.46
N PHE A 25 -9.29 -17.12 -37.36
CA PHE A 25 -9.10 -15.67 -37.37
C PHE A 25 -10.39 -14.93 -37.73
N ILE A 26 -11.18 -15.43 -38.69
CA ILE A 26 -12.49 -14.88 -39.04
C ILE A 26 -13.45 -14.96 -37.84
N ASP A 27 -13.47 -16.09 -37.12
CA ASP A 27 -14.31 -16.25 -35.92
C ASP A 27 -13.90 -15.28 -34.81
N MET A 28 -12.59 -15.09 -34.61
CA MET A 28 -12.06 -14.09 -33.66
C MET A 28 -12.46 -12.67 -34.07
N LEU A 29 -12.40 -12.33 -35.36
CA LEU A 29 -12.84 -11.02 -35.86
C LEU A 29 -14.35 -10.82 -35.65
N ASN A 30 -15.18 -11.82 -35.96
CA ASN A 30 -16.62 -11.75 -35.73
C ASN A 30 -16.96 -11.55 -34.25
N HIS A 31 -16.27 -12.26 -33.36
CA HIS A 31 -16.43 -12.07 -31.92
C HIS A 31 -16.00 -10.67 -31.47
N THR A 32 -14.88 -10.16 -31.98
CA THR A 32 -14.40 -8.79 -31.69
C THR A 32 -15.38 -7.74 -32.17
N ILE A 33 -15.96 -7.90 -33.36
CA ILE A 33 -17.01 -7.00 -33.89
C ILE A 33 -18.22 -6.99 -32.97
N SER A 34 -18.70 -8.16 -32.55
CA SER A 34 -19.83 -8.26 -31.61
C SER A 34 -19.53 -7.58 -30.27
N ASN A 35 -18.32 -7.78 -29.72
CA ASN A 35 -17.91 -7.13 -28.48
C ASN A 35 -17.83 -5.61 -28.62
N VAL A 36 -17.33 -5.09 -29.75
CA VAL A 36 -17.32 -3.64 -30.03
C VAL A 36 -18.74 -3.09 -30.08
N GLN A 37 -19.69 -3.80 -30.68
CA GLN A 37 -21.10 -3.38 -30.72
C GLN A 37 -21.71 -3.30 -29.32
N VAL A 38 -21.51 -4.33 -28.49
CA VAL A 38 -21.99 -4.35 -27.10
C VAL A 38 -21.37 -3.23 -26.28
N ASN A 39 -20.05 -3.08 -26.34
CA ASN A 39 -19.32 -2.04 -25.60
C ASN A 39 -19.74 -0.63 -26.03
N SER A 40 -19.99 -0.43 -27.33
CA SER A 40 -20.49 0.87 -27.83
C SER A 40 -21.88 1.18 -27.32
N SER A 41 -22.77 0.18 -27.27
CA SER A 41 -24.11 0.34 -26.69
C SER A 41 -24.05 0.68 -25.20
N ASN A 42 -23.17 0.04 -24.45
CA ASN A 42 -22.97 0.33 -23.03
C ASN A 42 -22.43 1.76 -22.82
N ALA A 43 -21.44 2.18 -23.61
CA ALA A 43 -20.89 3.54 -23.53
C ALA A 43 -21.93 4.62 -23.85
N ILE A 44 -22.88 4.36 -24.76
CA ILE A 44 -24.01 5.26 -25.02
C ILE A 44 -24.94 5.29 -23.81
N SER A 45 -25.27 4.14 -23.21
CA SER A 45 -26.12 4.08 -22.01
C SER A 45 -25.51 4.84 -20.83
N GLU A 46 -24.21 4.68 -20.57
CA GLU A 46 -23.50 5.42 -19.52
C GLU A 46 -23.50 6.94 -19.79
N LEU A 47 -23.38 7.35 -21.07
CA LEU A 47 -23.49 8.75 -21.45
C LEU A 47 -24.89 9.31 -21.18
N ASP A 48 -25.92 8.56 -21.53
CA ASP A 48 -27.32 8.95 -21.28
C ASP A 48 -27.58 9.10 -19.77
N GLU A 49 -27.06 8.20 -18.93
CA GLU A 49 -27.16 8.28 -17.47
C GLU A 49 -26.50 9.56 -16.90
N GLU A 50 -25.33 9.95 -17.40
CA GLU A 50 -24.68 11.20 -16.98
C GLU A 50 -25.50 12.44 -17.38
N PHE A 51 -26.11 12.44 -18.58
CA PHE A 51 -27.01 13.51 -19.01
C PHE A 51 -28.31 13.55 -18.19
N ASP A 52 -28.90 12.40 -17.86
CA ASP A 52 -30.08 12.31 -16.99
C ASP A 52 -29.79 12.86 -15.59
N GLY A 53 -28.58 12.61 -15.07
CA GLY A 53 -28.09 13.24 -13.85
C GLY A 53 -28.06 14.76 -13.95
N LEU A 54 -27.53 15.31 -15.05
CA LEU A 54 -27.49 16.75 -15.29
C LEU A 54 -28.91 17.36 -15.45
N TYR A 55 -29.80 16.69 -16.18
CA TYR A 55 -31.19 17.12 -16.32
C TYR A 55 -31.91 17.17 -14.98
N SER A 56 -31.67 16.18 -14.12
CA SER A 56 -32.26 16.13 -12.78
C SER A 56 -31.84 17.33 -11.94
N VAL A 57 -30.54 17.65 -11.91
CA VAL A 57 -30.03 18.83 -11.19
C VAL A 57 -30.62 20.14 -11.74
N LEU A 58 -30.68 20.29 -13.06
CA LEU A 58 -31.28 21.48 -13.69
C LEU A 58 -32.78 21.59 -13.41
N HIS A 59 -33.50 20.46 -13.38
CA HIS A 59 -34.92 20.41 -13.08
C HIS A 59 -35.19 20.80 -11.62
N GLU A 60 -34.42 20.27 -10.67
CA GLU A 60 -34.50 20.65 -9.25
C GLU A 60 -34.20 22.14 -9.05
N MET A 61 -33.15 22.66 -9.69
CA MET A 61 -32.80 24.07 -9.64
C MET A 61 -33.94 24.96 -10.18
N LYS A 62 -34.51 24.60 -11.34
CA LYS A 62 -35.67 25.29 -11.92
C LYS A 62 -36.86 25.28 -10.96
N GLY A 63 -37.17 24.14 -10.36
CA GLY A 63 -38.26 24.00 -9.40
C GLY A 63 -38.06 24.88 -8.17
N SER A 64 -36.85 24.89 -7.62
CA SER A 64 -36.49 25.75 -6.49
C SER A 64 -36.69 27.24 -6.81
N MET A 65 -36.15 27.71 -7.94
CA MET A 65 -36.28 29.11 -8.37
C MET A 65 -37.74 29.50 -8.65
N ALA A 66 -38.51 28.62 -9.29
CA ALA A 66 -39.93 28.85 -9.56
C ALA A 66 -40.75 28.99 -8.26
N ASN A 67 -40.46 28.16 -7.25
CA ASN A 67 -41.10 28.25 -5.95
C ASN A 67 -40.79 29.59 -5.26
N THR A 68 -39.55 30.07 -5.33
CA THR A 68 -39.18 31.39 -4.79
C THR A 68 -39.97 32.51 -5.48
N ILE A 69 -40.12 32.44 -6.81
CA ILE A 69 -40.89 33.43 -7.57
C ILE A 69 -42.37 33.41 -7.16
N GLN A 70 -42.97 32.21 -7.05
CA GLN A 70 -44.37 32.05 -6.62
C GLN A 70 -44.60 32.55 -5.19
N GLN A 71 -43.65 32.33 -4.28
CA GLN A 71 -43.72 32.85 -2.92
C GLN A 71 -43.68 34.38 -2.89
N GLU A 72 -42.81 35.00 -3.69
CA GLU A 72 -42.74 36.46 -3.78
C GLU A 72 -43.98 37.06 -4.45
N GLU A 73 -44.52 36.41 -5.48
CA GLU A 73 -45.80 36.76 -6.08
C GLU A 73 -46.92 36.73 -5.03
N ALA A 74 -47.08 35.61 -4.32
CA ALA A 74 -48.08 35.46 -3.28
C ALA A 74 -47.94 36.51 -2.17
N ARG A 75 -46.70 36.79 -1.73
CA ARG A 75 -46.40 37.82 -0.72
C ARG A 75 -46.82 39.21 -1.18
N LYS A 76 -46.50 39.58 -2.42
CA LYS A 76 -46.86 40.89 -2.99
C LYS A 76 -48.36 41.02 -3.20
N ILE A 77 -49.02 39.98 -3.75
CA ILE A 77 -50.47 39.95 -3.92
C ILE A 77 -51.17 40.10 -2.57
N GLN A 78 -50.74 39.36 -1.55
CA GLN A 78 -51.30 39.45 -0.21
C GLN A 78 -51.15 40.87 0.37
N ALA A 79 -49.95 41.47 0.26
CA ALA A 79 -49.72 42.82 0.74
C ALA A 79 -50.60 43.87 0.04
N LEU A 80 -50.87 43.70 -1.27
CA LEU A 80 -51.77 44.55 -2.03
C LEU A 80 -53.25 44.32 -1.66
N GLN A 81 -53.67 43.06 -1.46
CA GLN A 81 -55.03 42.72 -1.03
C GLN A 81 -55.34 43.25 0.38
N ASP A 82 -54.37 43.19 1.28
CA ASP A 82 -54.49 43.77 2.62
C ASP A 82 -54.62 45.29 2.55
N GLN A 83 -53.83 45.94 1.68
CA GLN A 83 -53.94 47.38 1.44
C GLN A 83 -55.28 47.75 0.80
N LEU A 84 -55.76 46.98 -0.19
CA LEU A 84 -57.06 47.18 -0.82
C LEU A 84 -58.19 47.11 0.23
N SER A 85 -58.19 46.08 1.06
CA SER A 85 -59.18 45.89 2.13
C SER A 85 -59.14 46.99 3.20
N GLN A 86 -57.97 47.57 3.45
CA GLN A 86 -57.84 48.75 4.33
C GLN A 86 -58.44 50.00 3.67
N CYS A 87 -58.16 50.21 2.38
CA CYS A 87 -58.71 51.32 1.61
C CYS A 87 -60.24 51.23 1.49
N SER A 88 -60.79 50.05 1.19
CA SER A 88 -62.24 49.85 1.06
C SER A 88 -62.97 50.16 2.37
N ARG A 89 -62.50 49.66 3.52
CA ARG A 89 -63.11 49.96 4.82
C ARG A 89 -63.02 51.43 5.20
N ALA A 90 -61.90 52.08 4.87
CA ALA A 90 -61.74 53.50 5.14
C ALA A 90 -62.62 54.37 4.23
N LEU A 91 -62.80 53.95 2.97
CA LEU A 91 -63.68 54.61 2.02
C LEU A 91 -65.14 54.51 2.48
N GLU A 92 -65.61 53.30 2.82
CA GLU A 92 -66.95 53.06 3.35
C GLU A 92 -67.23 53.92 4.58
N SER A 93 -66.32 53.92 5.56
CA SER A 93 -66.44 54.78 6.75
C SER A 93 -66.44 56.28 6.42
N SER A 94 -65.69 56.70 5.39
CA SER A 94 -65.68 58.10 4.95
C SER A 94 -66.95 58.48 4.21
N GLU A 95 -67.55 57.56 3.44
CA GLU A 95 -68.82 57.75 2.75
C GLU A 95 -69.98 57.87 3.77
N GLU A 96 -70.00 57.03 4.80
CA GLU A 96 -70.97 57.14 5.92
C GLU A 96 -70.87 58.49 6.63
N LEU A 97 -69.64 58.94 6.95
CA LEU A 97 -69.43 60.25 7.58
C LEU A 97 -69.86 61.41 6.66
N LEU A 98 -69.62 61.27 5.35
CA LEU A 98 -70.06 62.26 4.37
C LEU A 98 -71.59 62.33 4.32
N GLU A 99 -72.27 61.18 4.31
CA GLU A 99 -73.73 61.13 4.31
C GLU A 99 -74.32 61.75 5.58
N LEU A 100 -73.78 61.41 6.77
CA LEU A 100 -74.18 62.02 8.04
C LEU A 100 -73.98 63.53 8.07
N ALA A 101 -72.86 64.01 7.51
CA ALA A 101 -72.57 65.43 7.41
C ALA A 101 -73.56 66.16 6.49
N VAL A 102 -73.88 65.58 5.34
CA VAL A 102 -74.87 66.12 4.41
C VAL A 102 -76.25 66.17 5.04
N GLN A 103 -76.71 65.08 5.67
CA GLN A 103 -78.00 65.04 6.36
C GLN A 103 -78.10 66.08 7.49
N SER A 104 -77.00 66.31 8.22
CA SER A 104 -76.96 67.28 9.31
C SER A 104 -77.14 68.73 8.84
N LEU A 105 -76.87 69.05 7.56
CA LEU A 105 -77.07 70.40 7.01
C LEU A 105 -78.55 70.81 6.94
N ASP A 106 -79.48 69.85 6.95
CA ASP A 106 -80.92 70.11 6.91
C ASP A 106 -81.54 70.36 8.30
N ILE A 107 -80.75 70.30 9.38
CA ILE A 107 -81.20 70.56 10.75
C ILE A 107 -81.53 72.04 10.92
N LYS A 108 -82.80 72.36 11.19
CA LYS A 108 -83.31 73.74 11.35
C LYS A 108 -83.06 74.34 12.72
N ASN A 109 -82.79 73.50 13.74
CA ASN A 109 -82.51 73.95 15.11
C ASN A 109 -81.01 74.28 15.26
N PRO A 110 -80.64 75.54 15.58
CA PRO A 110 -79.24 75.96 15.64
C PRO A 110 -78.44 75.29 16.78
N VAL A 111 -79.09 74.86 17.87
CA VAL A 111 -78.40 74.17 18.98
C VAL A 111 -78.08 72.73 18.60
N GLU A 112 -79.03 72.02 18.00
CA GLU A 112 -78.85 70.63 17.53
C GLU A 112 -77.83 70.56 16.37
N LEU A 113 -77.85 71.53 15.45
CA LEU A 113 -76.87 71.63 14.37
C LEU A 113 -75.45 71.80 14.90
N LEU A 114 -75.26 72.61 15.95
CA LEU A 114 -73.95 72.81 16.58
C LEU A 114 -73.44 71.54 17.27
N GLU A 115 -74.35 70.76 17.88
CA GLU A 115 -74.02 69.48 18.50
C GLU A 115 -73.64 68.41 17.45
N ALA A 116 -74.42 68.27 16.37
CA ALA A 116 -74.12 67.39 15.24
C ALA A 116 -72.78 67.77 14.56
N SER A 117 -72.54 69.07 14.34
CA SER A 117 -71.28 69.58 13.78
C SER A 117 -70.07 69.22 14.65
N ARG A 118 -70.20 69.31 15.99
CA ARG A 118 -69.14 68.89 16.91
C ARG A 118 -68.86 67.39 16.82
N GLN A 119 -69.90 66.56 16.80
CA GLN A 119 -69.75 65.10 16.69
C GLN A 119 -69.12 64.68 15.36
N ILE A 120 -69.54 65.27 14.23
CA ILE A 120 -68.92 65.01 12.92
C ILE A 120 -67.46 65.46 12.93
N LYS A 121 -67.16 66.64 13.47
CA LYS A 121 -65.78 67.15 13.58
C LYS A 121 -64.91 66.18 14.36
N ASP A 122 -65.38 65.67 15.50
CA ASP A 122 -64.64 64.70 16.31
C ASP A 122 -64.44 63.39 15.53
N SER A 123 -65.48 62.88 14.85
CA SER A 123 -65.41 61.66 14.02
C SER A 123 -64.45 61.79 12.82
N VAL A 124 -64.41 62.94 12.17
CA VAL A 124 -63.49 63.22 11.05
C VAL A 124 -62.03 63.22 11.52
N THR A 125 -61.74 63.74 12.72
CA THR A 125 -60.35 63.76 13.24
C THR A 125 -59.77 62.37 13.52
N VAL A 126 -60.63 61.39 13.80
CA VAL A 126 -60.27 60.00 14.05
C VAL A 126 -60.45 59.09 12.84
N ALA A 127 -61.04 59.58 11.75
CA ALA A 127 -61.32 58.79 10.56
C ALA A 127 -60.03 58.29 9.90
N SER A 128 -60.00 56.98 9.64
CA SER A 128 -58.84 56.29 9.07
C SER A 128 -58.51 56.74 7.65
N ALA A 129 -59.52 57.20 6.88
CA ALA A 129 -59.37 57.67 5.50
C ALA A 129 -58.33 58.80 5.34
N PHE A 130 -58.27 59.74 6.29
CA PHE A 130 -57.33 60.87 6.24
C PHE A 130 -55.89 60.50 6.61
N ARG A 131 -55.64 59.26 7.05
CA ARG A 131 -54.32 58.76 7.43
C ARG A 131 -53.78 57.71 6.46
N LEU A 132 -54.52 57.38 5.39
CA LEU A 132 -54.09 56.40 4.40
C LEU A 132 -53.02 56.95 3.45
N SER A 133 -52.07 56.09 3.09
CA SER A 133 -51.14 56.33 1.98
C SER A 133 -51.73 55.79 0.68
N LEU A 134 -51.85 56.66 -0.33
CA LEU A 134 -52.37 56.33 -1.66
C LEU A 134 -51.28 55.82 -2.63
N LYS A 135 -50.16 55.30 -2.10
CA LYS A 135 -49.11 54.66 -2.89
C LYS A 135 -49.12 53.14 -2.64
N PRO A 136 -48.95 52.30 -3.66
CA PRO A 136 -48.80 50.86 -3.46
C PRO A 136 -47.66 50.57 -2.47
N LYS A 137 -47.90 49.69 -1.49
CA LYS A 137 -46.90 49.27 -0.50
C LYS A 137 -45.80 48.41 -1.09
N VAL A 138 -46.03 47.80 -2.26
CA VAL A 138 -45.08 46.94 -2.97
C VAL A 138 -45.03 47.30 -4.46
N SER A 139 -43.87 47.09 -5.09
CA SER A 139 -43.72 47.21 -6.54
C SER A 139 -44.10 45.90 -7.24
N ASP A 140 -44.62 46.01 -8.45
CA ASP A 140 -44.90 44.93 -9.40
C ASP A 140 -43.64 44.28 -10.00
N SER A 141 -42.46 44.92 -9.90
CA SER A 141 -41.23 44.42 -10.52
C SER A 141 -40.69 43.13 -9.89
N MET A 142 -40.40 42.14 -10.74
CA MET A 142 -39.71 40.89 -10.36
C MET A 142 -38.26 40.80 -10.88
N THR A 143 -37.68 41.91 -11.37
CA THR A 143 -36.36 41.89 -12.04
C THR A 143 -35.20 41.44 -11.14
N HIS A 144 -35.32 41.62 -9.82
CA HIS A 144 -34.33 41.14 -8.85
C HIS A 144 -34.25 39.61 -8.75
N MET A 145 -35.19 38.88 -9.37
CA MET A 145 -35.20 37.41 -9.47
C MET A 145 -34.77 36.90 -10.86
N MET A 146 -34.23 37.76 -11.72
CA MET A 146 -33.68 37.32 -13.01
C MET A 146 -32.41 36.50 -12.83
N VAL A 147 -32.25 35.47 -13.67
CA VAL A 147 -31.11 34.54 -13.63
C VAL A 147 -30.34 34.63 -14.94
N ASP A 148 -29.01 34.59 -14.85
CA ASP A 148 -28.08 34.50 -15.99
C ASP A 148 -27.35 33.16 -15.94
N PHE A 149 -27.40 32.41 -17.04
CA PHE A 149 -26.77 31.09 -17.19
C PHE A 149 -25.58 31.10 -18.16
N ALA A 150 -25.00 32.27 -18.45
CA ALA A 150 -23.93 32.39 -19.43
C ALA A 150 -22.68 31.56 -19.08
N LEU A 151 -22.27 31.54 -17.80
CA LEU A 151 -21.10 30.79 -17.35
C LEU A 151 -21.36 29.29 -17.41
N GLU A 152 -22.51 28.84 -16.89
CA GLU A 152 -22.92 27.44 -16.83
C GLU A 152 -23.02 26.85 -18.23
N LYS A 153 -23.61 27.58 -19.18
CA LYS A 153 -23.65 27.18 -20.60
C LYS A 153 -22.25 27.04 -21.19
N ARG A 154 -21.33 27.95 -20.87
CA ARG A 154 -19.95 27.88 -21.33
C ARG A 154 -19.21 26.68 -20.75
N MET A 155 -19.45 26.34 -19.48
CA MET A 155 -18.87 25.15 -18.85
C MET A 155 -19.42 23.87 -19.48
N LEU A 156 -20.72 23.79 -19.74
CA LEU A 156 -21.35 22.65 -20.44
C LEU A 156 -20.81 22.46 -21.86
N GLN A 157 -20.61 23.55 -22.60
CA GLN A 157 -20.00 23.52 -23.95
C GLN A 157 -18.52 23.10 -23.95
N ALA A 158 -17.84 23.19 -22.81
CA ALA A 158 -16.45 22.78 -22.67
C ALA A 158 -16.27 21.29 -22.35
N VAL A 159 -17.35 20.56 -22.04
CA VAL A 159 -17.30 19.12 -21.74
C VAL A 159 -16.84 18.35 -22.97
N LYS A 160 -15.88 17.45 -22.77
CA LYS A 160 -15.30 16.58 -23.81
C LYS A 160 -15.08 15.19 -23.22
N PHE A 161 -15.02 14.17 -24.08
CA PHE A 161 -14.56 12.85 -23.68
C PHE A 161 -13.18 12.92 -23.00
N LEU A 162 -12.99 12.07 -22.00
CA LEU A 162 -11.71 11.98 -21.30
C LEU A 162 -10.65 11.40 -22.25
N PRO A 163 -9.51 12.08 -22.46
CA PRO A 163 -8.44 11.52 -23.25
C PRO A 163 -7.72 10.42 -22.47
N VAL A 164 -7.11 9.48 -23.18
CA VAL A 164 -6.23 8.48 -22.57
C VAL A 164 -5.09 9.22 -21.83
N PRO A 165 -4.88 8.98 -20.52
CA PRO A 165 -3.79 9.60 -19.79
C PRO A 165 -2.44 9.27 -20.41
N LYS A 166 -1.52 10.25 -20.43
CA LYS A 166 -0.12 10.01 -20.82
C LYS A 166 0.59 9.13 -19.78
N ALA A 167 1.61 8.40 -20.21
CA ALA A 167 2.44 7.62 -19.31
C ALA A 167 3.16 8.54 -18.29
N PRO A 168 3.13 8.22 -16.99
CA PRO A 168 3.94 8.92 -15.98
C PRO A 168 5.44 8.75 -16.22
N GLU A 169 6.24 9.71 -15.75
CA GLU A 169 7.69 9.62 -15.72
C GLU A 169 8.17 9.36 -14.29
N ILE A 170 8.86 8.25 -14.07
CA ILE A 170 9.43 7.92 -12.75
C ILE A 170 10.67 8.78 -12.50
N ASP A 171 10.68 9.52 -11.40
CA ASP A 171 11.85 10.27 -10.94
C ASP A 171 12.76 9.35 -10.12
N VAL A 172 13.69 8.72 -10.83
CA VAL A 172 14.67 7.79 -10.23
C VAL A 172 15.51 8.46 -9.15
N ALA A 173 15.77 9.77 -9.23
CA ALA A 173 16.57 10.49 -8.25
C ALA A 173 15.80 10.74 -6.94
N ALA A 174 14.47 10.84 -7.02
CA ALA A 174 13.59 10.94 -5.85
C ALA A 174 13.20 9.57 -5.26
N CYS A 175 13.43 8.47 -5.98
CA CYS A 175 13.23 7.12 -5.45
C CYS A 175 14.22 6.78 -4.34
N LEU A 176 13.75 6.07 -3.32
CA LEU A 176 14.54 5.69 -2.15
C LEU A 176 14.34 4.22 -1.79
N VAL A 177 15.44 3.49 -1.63
CA VAL A 177 15.45 2.13 -1.08
C VAL A 177 16.13 2.15 0.29
N ALA A 178 15.33 2.18 1.34
CA ALA A 178 15.82 2.27 2.72
C ALA A 178 14.87 1.55 3.69
N ASP A 179 15.42 1.02 4.78
CA ASP A 179 14.67 0.42 5.87
C ASP A 179 13.63 -0.63 5.41
N ASN A 180 14.04 -1.49 4.47
CA ASN A 180 13.16 -2.53 3.91
C ASN A 180 11.90 -1.96 3.22
N CYS A 181 12.00 -0.71 2.76
CA CYS A 181 10.97 -0.01 2.02
C CYS A 181 11.52 0.50 0.69
N ILE A 182 10.63 0.61 -0.29
CA ILE A 182 10.90 1.28 -1.56
C ILE A 182 9.89 2.41 -1.70
N THR A 183 10.37 3.64 -1.63
CA THR A 183 9.60 4.82 -2.01
C THR A 183 9.88 5.12 -3.46
N ILE A 184 8.83 5.06 -4.27
CA ILE A 184 8.85 5.43 -5.69
C ILE A 184 8.14 6.77 -5.87
N SER A 185 8.71 7.64 -6.69
CA SER A 185 8.15 8.95 -7.02
C SER A 185 8.10 9.12 -8.54
N TRP A 186 7.05 9.75 -9.03
CA TRP A 186 6.84 10.01 -10.45
C TRP A 186 6.22 11.39 -10.65
N ARG A 187 6.13 11.81 -11.90
CA ARG A 187 5.46 13.04 -12.32
C ARG A 187 4.72 12.80 -13.63
N MET A 188 3.74 13.66 -13.90
CA MET A 188 3.12 13.68 -15.22
C MET A 188 3.90 14.59 -16.16
N PRO A 189 4.10 14.22 -17.44
CA PRO A 189 4.73 15.09 -18.42
C PRO A 189 3.99 16.42 -18.61
N GLU A 190 2.66 16.39 -18.47
CA GLU A 190 1.77 17.55 -18.53
C GLU A 190 0.78 17.47 -17.37
N GLU A 191 0.43 18.62 -16.78
CA GLU A 191 -0.60 18.65 -15.74
C GLU A 191 -1.96 18.25 -16.32
N ASP A 192 -2.51 17.16 -15.79
CA ASP A 192 -3.83 16.67 -16.17
C ASP A 192 -4.70 16.46 -14.92
N SER A 193 -5.58 17.43 -14.67
CA SER A 193 -6.52 17.40 -13.54
C SER A 193 -7.61 16.33 -13.68
N ARG A 194 -7.66 15.60 -14.80
CA ARG A 194 -8.62 14.51 -15.05
C ARG A 194 -8.10 13.15 -14.62
N ILE A 195 -6.83 13.07 -14.18
CA ILE A 195 -6.30 11.84 -13.57
C ILE A 195 -7.06 11.60 -12.28
N ASP A 196 -7.67 10.43 -12.18
CA ASP A 196 -8.36 10.00 -10.98
C ASP A 196 -7.39 9.33 -10.00
N HIS A 197 -6.57 8.39 -10.47
CA HIS A 197 -5.62 7.64 -9.64
C HIS A 197 -4.45 7.07 -10.47
N PHE A 198 -3.48 6.47 -9.79
CA PHE A 198 -2.36 5.76 -10.39
C PHE A 198 -2.37 4.29 -9.97
N VAL A 199 -1.87 3.44 -10.86
CA VAL A 199 -1.60 2.02 -10.61
C VAL A 199 -0.10 1.80 -10.66
N LEU A 200 0.45 1.25 -9.58
CA LEU A 200 1.85 0.83 -9.49
C LEU A 200 1.92 -0.68 -9.67
N GLU A 201 2.75 -1.11 -10.61
CA GLU A 201 3.15 -2.50 -10.73
C GLU A 201 4.61 -2.67 -10.36
N TYR A 202 4.91 -3.72 -9.59
CA TYR A 202 6.28 -4.09 -9.26
C TYR A 202 6.52 -5.60 -9.31
N ARG A 203 7.77 -5.99 -9.46
CA ARG A 203 8.20 -7.40 -9.37
C ARG A 203 9.66 -7.51 -8.97
N LYS A 204 9.98 -8.62 -8.32
CA LYS A 204 11.33 -8.98 -7.89
C LYS A 204 12.15 -9.57 -9.04
N THR A 205 13.46 -9.37 -9.06
CA THR A 205 14.34 -9.91 -10.11
C THR A 205 15.80 -9.98 -9.66
N ASN A 206 16.53 -10.99 -10.16
CA ASN A 206 17.97 -11.09 -9.95
C ASN A 206 18.80 -10.53 -11.11
N PHE A 207 18.14 -10.09 -12.17
CA PHE A 207 18.77 -9.47 -13.33
C PHE A 207 18.57 -7.96 -13.29
N ASP A 208 19.64 -7.25 -13.64
CA ASP A 208 19.59 -5.82 -13.87
C ASP A 208 18.86 -5.52 -15.18
N GLY A 209 18.00 -4.51 -15.16
CA GLY A 209 17.13 -4.15 -16.27
C GLY A 209 15.96 -5.10 -16.52
N LEU A 210 15.34 -4.93 -17.68
CA LEU A 210 14.17 -5.71 -18.10
C LEU A 210 14.55 -7.17 -18.43
N PRO A 211 13.76 -8.16 -18.00
CA PRO A 211 13.98 -9.56 -18.35
C PRO A 211 14.02 -9.76 -19.86
N ARG A 212 15.08 -10.42 -20.35
CA ARG A 212 15.31 -10.70 -21.78
C ARG A 212 14.43 -11.82 -22.34
N LEU A 213 13.74 -12.55 -21.47
CA LEU A 213 12.83 -13.65 -21.81
C LEU A 213 11.49 -13.37 -21.12
N LYS A 214 10.38 -13.81 -21.73
CA LYS A 214 9.07 -13.93 -21.08
C LYS A 214 9.15 -14.94 -19.91
N GLY A 215 9.87 -14.59 -18.85
CA GLY A 215 9.99 -15.32 -17.60
C GLY A 215 8.98 -14.79 -16.60
N GLU A 216 7.78 -15.37 -16.65
CA GLU A 216 6.87 -15.83 -15.57
C GLU A 216 6.78 -15.21 -14.17
N GLN A 217 7.41 -14.08 -13.82
CA GLN A 217 6.99 -13.37 -12.61
C GLN A 217 5.89 -12.37 -12.94
N ARG A 218 4.69 -12.67 -12.43
CA ARG A 218 3.53 -11.77 -12.45
C ARG A 218 3.90 -10.48 -11.73
N TRP A 219 3.44 -9.36 -12.27
CA TRP A 219 3.50 -8.09 -11.57
C TRP A 219 2.58 -8.15 -10.35
N GLU A 220 3.10 -7.73 -9.21
CA GLU A 220 2.29 -7.35 -8.06
C GLU A 220 1.74 -5.94 -8.32
N LEU A 221 0.50 -5.70 -7.91
CA LEU A 221 -0.25 -4.50 -8.25
C LEU A 221 -0.71 -3.77 -6.99
N VAL A 222 -0.47 -2.46 -6.98
CA VAL A 222 -1.07 -1.52 -6.04
C VAL A 222 -1.93 -0.56 -6.84
N ASP A 223 -3.23 -0.61 -6.57
CA ASP A 223 -4.21 0.23 -7.23
C ASP A 223 -4.54 1.47 -6.39
N TYR A 224 -5.20 2.43 -7.04
CA TYR A 224 -5.89 3.54 -6.41
C TYR A 224 -4.97 4.49 -5.62
N ILE A 225 -3.78 4.76 -6.15
CA ILE A 225 -2.85 5.71 -5.57
C ILE A 225 -3.24 7.13 -5.99
N LYS A 226 -3.59 8.01 -5.05
CA LYS A 226 -3.95 9.41 -5.35
C LYS A 226 -2.75 10.37 -5.40
N ALA A 227 -1.61 9.98 -4.83
CA ALA A 227 -0.40 10.79 -4.81
C ALA A 227 0.54 10.43 -5.97
N THR A 228 1.52 11.28 -6.25
CA THR A 228 2.60 11.03 -7.21
C THR A 228 3.83 10.35 -6.59
N GLN A 229 3.62 9.73 -5.42
CA GLN A 229 4.62 8.92 -4.74
C GLN A 229 3.92 7.80 -3.97
N TYR A 230 4.61 6.68 -3.80
CA TYR A 230 4.13 5.56 -3.00
C TYR A 230 5.27 4.82 -2.34
N THR A 231 5.05 4.35 -1.11
CA THR A 231 6.04 3.59 -0.35
C THR A 231 5.57 2.16 -0.15
N LEU A 232 6.26 1.23 -0.78
CA LEU A 232 6.16 -0.20 -0.51
C LEU A 232 6.93 -0.50 0.77
N SER A 233 6.26 -0.98 1.81
CA SER A 233 6.86 -1.22 3.14
C SER A 233 6.91 -2.70 3.51
N GLY A 234 7.84 -3.07 4.38
CA GLY A 234 7.93 -4.44 4.93
C GLY A 234 8.42 -5.47 3.91
N LEU A 235 9.18 -5.03 2.91
CA LEU A 235 9.69 -5.88 1.86
C LEU A 235 10.85 -6.74 2.37
N LYS A 236 10.78 -8.05 2.11
CA LYS A 236 11.95 -8.92 2.17
C LYS A 236 12.71 -8.82 0.85
N PHE A 237 13.96 -8.38 0.90
CA PHE A 237 14.83 -8.28 -0.27
C PHE A 237 15.62 -9.57 -0.45
N ASP A 238 14.90 -10.56 -0.99
CA ASP A 238 15.38 -11.89 -1.37
C ASP A 238 15.93 -11.95 -2.81
N THR A 239 15.80 -10.86 -3.55
CA THR A 239 16.36 -10.68 -4.89
C THR A 239 17.18 -9.40 -4.93
N LYS A 240 18.11 -9.32 -5.90
CA LYS A 240 19.04 -8.18 -5.98
C LYS A 240 18.39 -6.89 -6.48
N TYR A 241 17.34 -7.00 -7.30
CA TYR A 241 16.69 -5.86 -7.93
C TYR A 241 15.17 -5.96 -7.84
N MET A 242 14.52 -4.81 -7.97
CA MET A 242 13.08 -4.71 -8.15
C MET A 242 12.78 -3.86 -9.37
N ASN A 243 11.91 -4.38 -10.25
CA ASN A 243 11.39 -3.64 -11.39
C ASN A 243 10.08 -2.98 -10.99
N LEU A 244 9.89 -1.71 -11.33
CA LEU A 244 8.67 -0.95 -11.05
C LEU A 244 8.22 -0.19 -12.28
N ARG A 245 6.90 -0.03 -12.45
CA ARG A 245 6.29 0.83 -13.47
C ARG A 245 4.96 1.38 -12.97
N VAL A 246 4.59 2.56 -13.43
CA VAL A 246 3.36 3.24 -12.98
C VAL A 246 2.55 3.67 -14.19
N GLN A 247 1.23 3.54 -14.14
CA GLN A 247 0.32 4.12 -15.13
C GLN A 247 -0.65 5.09 -14.45
N ALA A 248 -1.12 6.08 -15.21
CA ALA A 248 -2.16 7.00 -14.78
C ALA A 248 -3.52 6.52 -15.28
N CYS A 249 -4.54 6.64 -14.45
CA CYS A 249 -5.91 6.28 -14.77
C CYS A 249 -6.81 7.51 -14.62
N ASN A 250 -7.69 7.74 -15.58
CA ASN A 250 -8.82 8.63 -15.40
C ASN A 250 -10.08 7.80 -15.09
N LYS A 251 -11.25 8.45 -14.98
CA LYS A 251 -12.51 7.75 -14.69
C LYS A 251 -12.94 6.72 -15.74
N ALA A 252 -12.48 6.84 -16.98
CA ALA A 252 -12.90 6.02 -18.11
C ALA A 252 -11.86 4.96 -18.53
N VAL A 253 -10.57 5.30 -18.45
CA VAL A 253 -9.52 4.48 -19.05
C VAL A 253 -8.17 4.64 -18.32
N ALA A 254 -7.41 3.55 -18.32
CA ALA A 254 -6.00 3.52 -17.92
C ALA A 254 -5.12 3.91 -19.12
N GLY A 255 -4.14 4.78 -18.87
CA GLY A 255 -3.10 5.12 -19.83
C GLY A 255 -2.07 4.01 -19.99
N GLU A 256 -1.02 4.30 -20.76
CA GLU A 256 0.13 3.40 -20.83
C GLU A 256 0.98 3.45 -19.55
N TYR A 257 1.68 2.35 -19.26
CA TYR A 257 2.68 2.31 -18.22
C TYR A 257 3.89 3.18 -18.58
N SER A 258 4.49 3.78 -17.56
CA SER A 258 5.81 4.40 -17.62
C SER A 258 6.85 3.42 -18.14
N ASP A 259 7.96 3.96 -18.65
CA ASP A 259 9.18 3.17 -18.80
C ASP A 259 9.52 2.54 -17.44
N PRO A 260 9.78 1.22 -17.39
CA PRO A 260 10.04 0.53 -16.14
C PRO A 260 11.43 0.90 -15.62
N VAL A 261 11.52 1.07 -14.30
CA VAL A 261 12.78 1.33 -13.61
C VAL A 261 13.21 0.12 -12.82
N THR A 262 14.52 -0.08 -12.71
CA THR A 262 15.12 -1.13 -11.89
C THR A 262 15.83 -0.49 -10.69
N LEU A 263 15.44 -0.84 -9.47
CA LEU A 263 16.06 -0.38 -8.24
C LEU A 263 16.82 -1.53 -7.57
N GLU A 264 18.04 -1.27 -7.09
CA GLU A 264 18.85 -2.26 -6.39
C GLU A 264 18.42 -2.40 -4.91
N THR A 265 18.16 -3.62 -4.48
CA THR A 265 17.69 -3.98 -3.14
C THR A 265 18.79 -4.70 -2.37
N LYS A 266 19.77 -3.93 -1.87
CA LYS A 266 20.92 -4.49 -1.13
C LYS A 266 20.48 -5.07 0.21
N ALA A 267 20.55 -6.39 0.34
CA ALA A 267 20.33 -7.10 1.58
C ALA A 267 21.18 -8.38 1.66
N PHE A 268 21.48 -8.81 2.89
CA PHE A 268 22.21 -10.05 3.12
C PHE A 268 21.23 -11.21 3.29
N LEU A 269 21.21 -12.11 2.30
CA LEU A 269 20.38 -13.31 2.31
C LEU A 269 21.26 -14.53 2.54
N PHE A 270 20.88 -15.36 3.52
CA PHE A 270 21.48 -16.65 3.80
C PHE A 270 20.45 -17.58 4.44
N SER A 271 20.70 -18.88 4.35
CA SER A 271 19.97 -19.93 5.05
C SER A 271 20.90 -20.64 6.05
N LEU A 272 20.32 -21.40 6.99
CA LEU A 272 21.10 -22.21 7.93
C LEU A 272 21.63 -23.48 7.25
N ASP A 273 22.94 -23.68 7.28
CA ASP A 273 23.61 -24.83 6.67
C ASP A 273 23.49 -26.06 7.56
N SER A 274 22.49 -26.90 7.27
CA SER A 274 22.28 -28.19 7.93
C SER A 274 23.45 -29.18 7.80
N THR A 275 24.37 -28.98 6.86
CA THR A 275 25.55 -29.84 6.70
C THR A 275 26.65 -29.52 7.72
N SER A 276 26.71 -28.25 8.18
CA SER A 276 27.58 -27.82 9.27
C SER A 276 27.07 -28.21 10.66
N SER A 277 25.76 -28.44 10.80
CA SER A 277 25.10 -28.46 12.11
C SER A 277 25.50 -29.64 13.00
N HIS A 278 25.51 -29.38 14.31
CA HIS A 278 25.63 -30.43 15.32
C HIS A 278 24.45 -31.43 15.22
N LEU A 279 24.70 -32.72 15.49
CA LEU A 279 23.70 -33.80 15.35
C LEU A 279 22.44 -33.63 16.21
N ASN A 280 22.55 -32.91 17.33
CA ASN A 280 21.44 -32.56 18.22
C ASN A 280 20.73 -31.26 17.84
N LEU A 281 20.95 -30.74 16.64
CA LEU A 281 20.20 -29.60 16.12
C LEU A 281 19.30 -30.04 14.98
N LYS A 282 18.02 -29.72 15.09
CA LYS A 282 17.09 -29.75 13.97
C LYS A 282 17.16 -28.39 13.28
N VAL A 283 17.57 -28.40 12.02
CA VAL A 283 17.79 -27.17 11.23
C VAL A 283 16.81 -27.14 10.06
N GLU A 284 16.12 -26.02 9.93
CA GLU A 284 15.32 -25.60 8.78
C GLU A 284 15.96 -24.32 8.21
N ASP A 285 15.50 -23.83 7.05
CA ASP A 285 16.17 -22.71 6.33
C ASP A 285 16.43 -21.47 7.20
N THR A 286 15.48 -21.12 8.07
CA THR A 286 15.56 -19.94 8.95
C THR A 286 15.31 -20.26 10.42
N CYS A 287 15.27 -21.53 10.80
CA CYS A 287 14.96 -21.95 12.17
C CYS A 287 15.92 -23.06 12.62
N VAL A 288 16.35 -23.00 13.87
CA VAL A 288 17.15 -24.07 14.48
C VAL A 288 16.68 -24.34 15.89
N GLU A 289 16.47 -25.62 16.20
CA GLU A 289 16.00 -26.09 17.49
C GLU A 289 16.93 -27.17 18.02
N TRP A 290 17.16 -27.14 19.33
CA TRP A 290 17.89 -28.18 20.01
C TRP A 290 16.99 -29.41 20.23
N ASP A 291 17.42 -30.56 19.70
CA ASP A 291 16.75 -31.84 19.85
C ASP A 291 17.41 -32.68 20.95
N PRO A 292 16.73 -32.92 22.10
CA PRO A 292 17.24 -33.76 23.17
C PRO A 292 17.47 -35.21 22.75
N THR A 293 16.82 -35.69 21.69
CA THR A 293 16.91 -37.08 21.22
C THR A 293 18.06 -37.32 20.24
N GLY A 294 18.76 -36.25 19.81
CA GLY A 294 19.93 -36.32 18.96
C GLY A 294 19.68 -36.93 17.58
N GLY A 295 18.50 -36.68 16.99
CA GLY A 295 18.13 -37.21 15.67
C GLY A 295 17.90 -38.73 15.62
N LYS A 296 17.91 -39.43 16.75
CA LYS A 296 17.76 -40.90 16.81
C LYS A 296 16.32 -41.40 16.62
N GLY A 297 15.36 -40.51 16.36
CA GLY A 297 13.94 -40.83 16.19
C GLY A 297 13.48 -41.21 14.77
N GLN A 298 14.35 -41.10 13.75
CA GLN A 298 13.98 -41.34 12.35
C GLN A 298 14.70 -42.52 11.66
N GLU A 299 15.25 -43.48 12.42
CA GLU A 299 15.65 -44.77 11.85
C GLU A 299 14.63 -45.88 12.14
N LYS A 300 13.90 -46.25 11.08
CA LYS A 300 13.16 -47.51 10.88
C LYS A 300 12.02 -47.86 11.85
N ILE A 301 10.81 -47.44 11.48
CA ILE A 301 9.63 -48.29 11.68
C ILE A 301 9.45 -49.12 10.41
N LYS A 302 10.14 -50.27 10.33
CA LYS A 302 9.78 -51.33 9.37
C LYS A 302 8.73 -52.19 10.06
N GLY A 303 7.47 -52.02 9.65
CA GLY A 303 6.36 -52.86 10.09
C GLY A 303 6.66 -54.34 9.86
N LYS A 304 6.49 -55.14 10.91
CA LYS A 304 6.34 -56.59 10.81
C LYS A 304 4.93 -56.86 10.31
N GLU A 305 4.80 -57.39 9.09
CA GLU A 305 3.62 -58.16 8.71
C GLU A 305 4.01 -59.53 8.18
N ASN A 306 3.22 -60.51 8.62
CA ASN A 306 3.40 -61.94 8.42
C ASN A 306 3.06 -62.36 6.99
N LYS A 307 3.72 -63.45 6.58
CA LYS A 307 3.60 -64.19 5.31
C LYS A 307 2.14 -64.40 4.83
N ASN A 308 1.91 -64.19 3.54
CA ASN A 308 1.29 -65.22 2.70
C ASN A 308 1.74 -65.13 1.22
N ARG A 309 1.78 -66.31 0.57
CA ARG A 309 2.40 -66.65 -0.72
C ARG A 309 1.58 -66.19 -1.94
N SER A 310 2.26 -65.83 -3.04
CA SER A 310 2.09 -66.46 -4.37
C SER A 310 3.18 -66.04 -5.37
N ASN A 311 3.54 -66.98 -6.24
CA ASN A 311 4.62 -66.92 -7.24
C ASN A 311 4.20 -66.15 -8.51
N THR A 312 5.16 -65.51 -9.19
CA THR A 312 5.41 -65.59 -10.65
C THR A 312 6.68 -64.82 -11.02
N ALA A 313 7.32 -65.20 -12.13
CA ALA A 313 8.75 -65.04 -12.41
C ALA A 313 9.09 -63.92 -13.42
N SER A 314 10.21 -63.20 -13.15
CA SER A 314 11.31 -62.70 -14.03
C SER A 314 11.01 -61.84 -15.29
N PRO A 315 11.99 -61.06 -15.85
CA PRO A 315 13.43 -61.03 -15.59
C PRO A 315 14.08 -59.66 -15.32
N LYS A 316 15.34 -59.76 -14.89
CA LYS A 316 16.31 -58.71 -14.52
C LYS A 316 16.68 -57.80 -15.70
N ARG A 317 16.83 -56.50 -15.43
CA ARG A 317 17.71 -55.59 -16.19
C ARG A 317 18.71 -54.93 -15.24
N SER A 318 19.97 -55.31 -15.40
CA SER A 318 21.13 -54.72 -14.73
C SER A 318 21.37 -53.30 -15.23
N THR A 319 21.43 -52.34 -14.33
CA THR A 319 22.17 -51.09 -14.54
C THR A 319 22.94 -50.78 -13.26
N ASN A 320 24.26 -50.76 -13.39
CA ASN A 320 25.20 -50.39 -12.35
C ASN A 320 25.07 -48.89 -12.06
N SER A 321 24.54 -48.54 -10.91
CA SER A 321 24.71 -47.20 -10.32
C SER A 321 25.74 -47.30 -9.18
N PRO A 322 26.80 -46.46 -9.17
CA PRO A 322 27.86 -46.57 -8.20
C PRO A 322 27.30 -46.29 -6.81
N ARG A 323 27.63 -47.19 -5.88
CA ARG A 323 27.39 -47.06 -4.45
C ARG A 323 28.01 -45.74 -3.98
N ALA A 324 27.19 -44.70 -3.82
CA ALA A 324 27.60 -43.46 -3.19
C ALA A 324 28.06 -43.81 -1.78
N SER A 325 29.38 -43.75 -1.59
CA SER A 325 30.02 -43.89 -0.30
C SER A 325 29.45 -42.86 0.66
N ALA A 326 28.87 -43.33 1.76
CA ALA A 326 28.64 -42.54 2.95
C ALA A 326 29.96 -41.86 3.37
N ARG A 327 30.10 -40.57 3.05
CA ARG A 327 31.21 -39.71 3.48
C ARG A 327 30.74 -38.34 4.00
N GLY A 328 29.48 -38.23 4.45
CA GLY A 328 28.91 -36.96 4.96
C GLY A 328 29.18 -36.64 6.44
N GLY A 329 30.11 -37.32 7.11
CA GLY A 329 30.25 -37.27 8.58
C GLY A 329 31.45 -36.49 9.13
N ARG A 330 32.25 -35.79 8.31
CA ARG A 330 33.52 -35.17 8.77
C ARG A 330 33.49 -33.68 9.09
N ASP A 331 32.47 -32.93 8.63
CA ASP A 331 32.47 -31.47 8.71
C ASP A 331 31.43 -30.89 9.71
N ARG A 332 30.75 -31.74 10.48
CA ARG A 332 29.78 -31.31 11.50
C ARG A 332 30.45 -30.92 12.80
N PHE A 333 29.88 -29.92 13.49
CA PHE A 333 30.23 -29.65 14.88
C PHE A 333 29.88 -30.83 15.79
N ALA A 334 30.67 -31.02 16.85
CA ALA A 334 30.59 -32.16 17.76
C ALA A 334 30.91 -31.75 19.21
N GLY A 335 30.64 -32.66 20.15
CA GLY A 335 30.88 -32.41 21.58
C GLY A 335 29.87 -31.40 22.14
N GLU A 336 30.36 -30.39 22.85
CA GLU A 336 29.52 -29.34 23.41
C GLU A 336 29.33 -28.13 22.47
N SER A 337 29.78 -28.24 21.22
CA SER A 337 29.58 -27.23 20.18
C SER A 337 28.26 -27.47 19.45
N TYR A 338 27.14 -27.13 20.09
CA TYR A 338 25.81 -27.20 19.47
C TYR A 338 25.61 -26.06 18.45
N THR A 339 26.46 -26.02 17.42
CA THR A 339 26.58 -24.91 16.48
C THR A 339 25.99 -25.27 15.11
N VAL A 340 25.44 -24.27 14.44
CA VAL A 340 25.10 -24.25 13.01
C VAL A 340 25.59 -22.92 12.41
N LEU A 341 26.05 -22.95 11.16
CA LEU A 341 26.49 -21.77 10.43
C LEU A 341 25.46 -21.36 9.37
N GLY A 342 25.52 -20.11 8.93
CA GLY A 342 24.91 -19.70 7.67
C GLY A 342 25.63 -20.32 6.48
N ASP A 343 24.91 -20.52 5.36
CA ASP A 343 25.46 -21.06 4.11
C ASP A 343 26.23 -20.04 3.27
N THR A 344 25.99 -18.75 3.51
CA THR A 344 26.53 -17.63 2.74
C THR A 344 27.49 -16.81 3.60
N ALA A 345 28.66 -16.49 3.06
CA ALA A 345 29.67 -15.71 3.75
C ALA A 345 29.56 -14.21 3.46
N VAL A 346 29.86 -13.41 4.47
CA VAL A 346 30.14 -11.98 4.33
C VAL A 346 31.59 -11.81 3.92
N GLU A 347 31.81 -11.25 2.73
CA GLU A 347 33.14 -11.07 2.13
C GLU A 347 33.53 -9.60 1.91
N SER A 348 32.55 -8.69 1.94
CA SER A 348 32.73 -7.25 1.78
C SER A 348 31.47 -6.51 2.22
N GLY A 349 31.55 -5.20 2.44
CA GLY A 349 30.41 -4.33 2.68
C GLY A 349 29.78 -4.46 4.06
N GLN A 350 28.56 -3.92 4.15
CA GLN A 350 27.79 -3.80 5.39
C GLN A 350 26.50 -4.62 5.30
N HIS A 351 26.27 -5.47 6.29
CA HIS A 351 25.18 -6.45 6.30
C HIS A 351 24.43 -6.44 7.62
N TYR A 352 23.16 -6.81 7.58
CA TYR A 352 22.31 -6.86 8.75
C TYR A 352 21.32 -8.03 8.69
N TRP A 353 21.12 -8.69 9.84
CA TRP A 353 20.09 -9.71 10.03
C TRP A 353 19.58 -9.67 11.47
N GLU A 354 18.42 -10.28 11.72
CA GLU A 354 17.82 -10.31 13.04
C GLU A 354 17.60 -11.74 13.52
N VAL A 355 17.73 -11.95 14.84
CA VAL A 355 17.56 -13.25 15.49
C VAL A 355 16.57 -13.11 16.62
N ARG A 356 15.60 -14.02 16.68
CA ARG A 356 14.60 -14.09 17.74
C ARG A 356 14.73 -15.42 18.45
N ALA A 357 14.82 -15.39 19.77
CA ALA A 357 14.75 -16.59 20.59
C ALA A 357 13.30 -17.09 20.70
N GLN A 358 13.11 -18.41 20.62
CA GLN A 358 11.81 -19.04 20.90
C GLN A 358 11.50 -18.95 22.41
N LYS A 359 10.22 -19.10 22.77
CA LYS A 359 9.73 -18.87 24.15
C LYS A 359 10.40 -19.78 25.19
N ASP A 360 10.77 -20.99 24.78
CA ASP A 360 11.42 -22.02 25.61
C ASP A 360 12.95 -21.96 25.55
N CYS A 361 13.54 -21.08 24.73
CA CYS A 361 14.98 -20.97 24.58
C CYS A 361 15.64 -20.44 25.87
N LYS A 362 16.51 -21.26 26.46
CA LYS A 362 17.19 -20.95 27.73
C LYS A 362 18.65 -20.58 27.58
N SER A 363 19.34 -21.07 26.55
CA SER A 363 20.77 -20.77 26.39
C SER A 363 21.19 -20.84 24.94
N TYR A 364 21.75 -19.75 24.43
CA TYR A 364 22.16 -19.61 23.05
C TYR A 364 23.26 -18.57 22.86
N SER A 365 23.97 -18.65 21.74
CA SER A 365 24.89 -17.63 21.26
C SER A 365 24.57 -17.23 19.83
N VAL A 366 24.71 -15.94 19.54
CA VAL A 366 24.54 -15.36 18.20
C VAL A 366 25.81 -14.58 17.87
N GLY A 367 26.36 -14.81 16.68
CA GLY A 367 27.56 -14.11 16.27
C GLY A 367 28.00 -14.41 14.85
N VAL A 368 29.29 -14.24 14.61
CA VAL A 368 29.97 -14.56 13.36
C VAL A 368 31.25 -15.33 13.63
N THR A 369 31.70 -16.11 12.65
CA THR A 369 32.93 -16.88 12.73
C THR A 369 33.60 -16.98 11.38
N TYR A 370 34.91 -17.17 11.37
CA TYR A 370 35.60 -17.68 10.20
C TYR A 370 35.19 -19.13 9.92
N ARG A 371 35.30 -19.54 8.65
CA ARG A 371 34.98 -20.90 8.19
C ARG A 371 35.85 -21.98 8.83
N ASN A 372 37.03 -21.63 9.31
CA ASN A 372 37.99 -22.57 9.92
C ASN A 372 37.76 -22.80 11.44
N LEU A 373 36.59 -22.46 11.98
CA LEU A 373 36.24 -22.78 13.37
C LEU A 373 36.32 -24.30 13.60
N GLY A 374 37.03 -24.72 14.64
CA GLY A 374 37.17 -26.15 14.94
C GLY A 374 35.84 -26.78 15.32
N LYS A 375 35.64 -28.04 14.91
CA LYS A 375 34.40 -28.80 15.17
C LYS A 375 34.02 -28.94 16.65
N PHE A 376 34.98 -28.80 17.56
CA PHE A 376 34.79 -28.89 19.02
C PHE A 376 34.87 -27.51 19.70
N ASP A 377 35.10 -26.45 18.92
CA ASP A 377 35.21 -25.09 19.43
C ASP A 377 33.82 -24.48 19.58
N GLN A 378 33.58 -23.84 20.72
CA GLN A 378 32.37 -23.09 20.98
C GLN A 378 32.55 -21.64 20.53
N LEU A 379 31.50 -21.01 20.02
CA LEU A 379 31.55 -19.59 19.64
C LEU A 379 32.02 -18.73 20.82
N GLY A 380 32.97 -17.84 20.53
CA GLY A 380 33.59 -16.93 21.49
C GLY A 380 34.76 -17.52 22.28
N LYS A 381 35.04 -18.83 22.19
CA LYS A 381 36.21 -19.45 22.85
C LYS A 381 37.52 -19.29 22.07
N THR A 382 37.44 -19.06 20.77
CA THR A 382 38.61 -18.90 19.88
C THR A 382 38.74 -17.46 19.38
N ASN A 383 39.89 -17.13 18.81
CA ASN A 383 40.10 -15.87 18.09
C ASN A 383 39.41 -15.84 16.70
N SER A 384 38.79 -16.95 16.28
CA SER A 384 38.09 -17.07 14.99
C SER A 384 36.59 -16.78 15.08
N SER A 385 36.06 -16.49 16.27
CA SER A 385 34.63 -16.24 16.46
C SER A 385 34.35 -15.08 17.42
N TRP A 386 33.27 -14.35 17.16
CA TRP A 386 32.76 -13.23 17.96
C TRP A 386 31.27 -13.42 18.15
N CYS A 387 30.79 -13.45 19.40
CA CYS A 387 29.37 -13.65 19.66
C CYS A 387 28.90 -12.92 20.92
N ILE A 388 27.59 -12.79 21.03
CA ILE A 388 26.93 -12.58 22.31
C ILE A 388 26.33 -13.90 22.77
N HIS A 389 26.33 -14.13 24.07
CA HIS A 389 25.85 -15.33 24.73
C HIS A 389 24.82 -14.97 25.80
N ILE A 390 23.67 -15.63 25.72
CA ILE A 390 22.55 -15.49 26.63
C ILE A 390 22.34 -16.83 27.32
N ASN A 391 22.21 -16.82 28.64
CA ASN A 391 21.81 -17.98 29.42
C ASN A 391 20.80 -17.54 30.49
N ASN A 392 19.64 -18.22 30.53
CA ASN A 392 18.47 -17.95 31.35
C ASN A 392 17.98 -19.21 32.09
N TRP A 393 18.89 -20.12 32.45
CA TRP A 393 18.55 -21.35 33.19
C TRP A 393 18.24 -21.10 34.66
N LEU A 394 19.16 -20.45 35.39
CA LEU A 394 19.02 -20.15 36.83
C LEU A 394 19.02 -18.64 37.08
N GLN A 395 19.97 -17.95 36.47
CA GLN A 395 20.08 -16.49 36.46
C GLN A 395 20.32 -16.04 35.03
N THR A 396 19.67 -14.94 34.64
CA THR A 396 19.91 -14.34 33.32
C THR A 396 21.33 -13.78 33.28
N THR A 397 22.16 -14.36 32.44
CA THR A 397 23.49 -13.84 32.11
C THR A 397 23.49 -13.44 30.64
N PHE A 398 24.00 -12.24 30.37
CA PHE A 398 24.16 -11.71 29.03
C PHE A 398 25.59 -11.25 28.88
N SER A 399 26.32 -11.78 27.90
CA SER A 399 27.75 -11.51 27.75
C SER A 399 28.19 -11.45 26.30
N ALA A 400 29.15 -10.58 26.00
CA ALA A 400 29.90 -10.59 24.76
C ALA A 400 31.14 -11.49 24.92
N LYS A 401 31.38 -12.41 23.99
CA LYS A 401 32.47 -13.40 24.03
C LYS A 401 33.33 -13.38 22.77
N HIS A 402 34.64 -13.39 22.97
CA HIS A 402 35.66 -13.52 21.92
C HIS A 402 36.98 -13.99 22.53
N ASN A 403 37.70 -14.89 21.87
CA ASN A 403 39.04 -15.34 22.26
C ASN A 403 39.12 -15.78 23.75
N ASN A 404 38.13 -16.56 24.19
CA ASN A 404 37.98 -17.06 25.56
C ASN A 404 37.82 -15.97 26.62
N LYS A 405 37.57 -14.71 26.21
CA LYS A 405 37.22 -13.60 27.10
C LYS A 405 35.72 -13.38 27.04
N ALA A 406 35.11 -13.11 28.19
CA ALA A 406 33.70 -12.78 28.31
C ALA A 406 33.54 -11.44 29.03
N LYS A 407 32.71 -10.56 28.49
CA LYS A 407 32.30 -9.30 29.12
C LYS A 407 30.82 -9.36 29.39
N THR A 408 30.42 -9.29 30.66
CA THR A 408 29.01 -9.18 31.06
C THR A 408 28.42 -7.86 30.54
N LEU A 409 27.20 -7.92 30.05
CA LEU A 409 26.43 -6.79 29.56
C LEU A 409 25.31 -6.51 30.56
N ASP A 410 25.43 -5.40 31.29
CA ASP A 410 24.48 -4.99 32.34
C ASP A 410 23.24 -4.30 31.74
N ILE A 411 22.61 -4.96 30.76
CA ILE A 411 21.42 -4.51 30.05
C ILE A 411 20.43 -5.66 29.90
N PRO A 412 19.11 -5.38 29.83
CA PRO A 412 18.13 -6.42 29.60
C PRO A 412 18.35 -7.14 28.26
N VAL A 413 18.17 -8.46 28.26
CA VAL A 413 18.18 -9.26 27.02
C VAL A 413 16.97 -8.86 26.18
N PRO A 414 17.16 -8.41 24.93
CA PRO A 414 16.03 -8.05 24.07
C PRO A 414 15.35 -9.30 23.51
N ASP A 415 14.06 -9.18 23.20
CA ASP A 415 13.29 -10.25 22.52
C ASP A 415 13.87 -10.61 21.14
N ARG A 416 14.51 -9.64 20.49
CA ARG A 416 15.09 -9.77 19.16
C ARG A 416 16.40 -9.01 19.07
N ILE A 417 17.41 -9.68 18.56
CA ILE A 417 18.77 -9.19 18.42
C ILE A 417 19.03 -8.89 16.95
N GLY A 418 19.38 -7.64 16.64
CA GLY A 418 19.94 -7.26 15.36
C GLY A 418 21.44 -7.46 15.35
N VAL A 419 21.96 -8.07 14.29
CA VAL A 419 23.39 -8.26 14.07
C VAL A 419 23.79 -7.44 12.86
N TYR A 420 24.70 -6.50 13.06
CA TYR A 420 25.27 -5.65 12.04
C TYR A 420 26.74 -6.02 11.84
N CYS A 421 27.11 -6.35 10.61
CA CYS A 421 28.49 -6.67 10.24
C CYS A 421 28.97 -5.67 9.20
N ASP A 422 29.93 -4.83 9.58
CA ASP A 422 30.72 -3.99 8.67
C ASP A 422 32.03 -4.72 8.40
N PHE A 423 32.08 -5.46 7.29
CA PHE A 423 33.26 -6.24 6.95
C PHE A 423 34.45 -5.33 6.63
N ASP A 424 34.20 -4.32 5.79
CA ASP A 424 35.24 -3.40 5.31
C ASP A 424 35.73 -2.47 6.44
N GLY A 425 34.81 -2.04 7.32
CA GLY A 425 35.11 -1.23 8.50
C GLY A 425 35.65 -2.00 9.70
N GLY A 426 35.66 -3.34 9.65
CA GLY A 426 36.19 -4.18 10.73
C GLY A 426 35.37 -4.11 12.02
N GLN A 427 34.04 -4.12 11.90
CA GLN A 427 33.13 -3.95 13.03
C GLN A 427 31.99 -4.96 13.02
N LEU A 428 31.69 -5.51 14.20
CA LEU A 428 30.51 -6.33 14.45
C LEU A 428 29.74 -5.73 15.62
N SER A 429 28.52 -5.28 15.37
CA SER A 429 27.67 -4.63 16.38
C SER A 429 26.37 -5.39 16.57
N PHE A 430 25.91 -5.46 17.81
CA PHE A 430 24.66 -6.09 18.22
C PHE A 430 23.70 -5.04 18.72
N TYR A 431 22.43 -5.15 18.34
CA TYR A 431 21.39 -4.18 18.65
C TYR A 431 20.15 -4.85 19.23
N ASN A 432 19.42 -4.15 20.08
CA ASN A 432 18.01 -4.45 20.26
C ASN A 432 17.31 -4.13 18.93
N ALA A 433 16.78 -5.15 18.26
CA ALA A 433 16.22 -4.98 16.92
C ALA A 433 14.97 -4.08 16.91
N SER A 434 14.21 -4.00 18.00
CA SER A 434 13.02 -3.14 18.07
C SER A 434 13.39 -1.68 18.33
N SER A 435 14.20 -1.40 19.34
CA SER A 435 14.56 -0.02 19.71
C SER A 435 15.76 0.54 18.95
N LYS A 436 16.48 -0.31 18.21
CA LYS A 436 17.78 -0.02 17.59
C LYS A 436 18.84 0.46 18.58
N ALA A 437 18.65 0.20 19.88
CA ALA A 437 19.63 0.49 20.92
C ALA A 437 20.83 -0.45 20.79
N LEU A 438 22.05 0.10 20.85
CA LEU A 438 23.27 -0.68 20.78
C LEU A 438 23.44 -1.53 22.05
N LEU A 439 23.75 -2.81 21.88
CA LEU A 439 24.04 -3.76 22.96
C LEU A 439 25.54 -3.92 23.17
N HIS A 440 26.29 -4.17 22.09
CA HIS A 440 27.74 -4.37 22.12
C HIS A 440 28.36 -4.22 20.74
N THR A 441 29.65 -3.84 20.69
CA THR A 441 30.43 -3.76 19.47
C THR A 441 31.81 -4.39 19.66
N PHE A 442 32.14 -5.32 18.77
CA PHE A 442 33.51 -5.78 18.54
C PHE A 442 34.14 -4.97 17.41
N ARG A 443 35.39 -4.56 17.61
CA ARG A 443 36.23 -3.97 16.57
C ARG A 443 37.37 -4.93 16.28
N ALA A 444 37.40 -5.47 15.08
CA ALA A 444 38.38 -6.46 14.66
C ALA A 444 38.64 -6.33 13.16
N LYS A 445 39.91 -6.41 12.75
CA LYS A 445 40.25 -6.51 11.33
C LYS A 445 39.91 -7.93 10.87
N PHE A 446 38.84 -8.07 10.10
CA PHE A 446 38.47 -9.36 9.54
C PHE A 446 39.43 -9.74 8.42
N THR A 447 40.08 -10.90 8.56
CA THR A 447 41.13 -11.38 7.64
C THR A 447 40.63 -12.49 6.71
N GLN A 448 39.43 -13.01 6.96
CA GLN A 448 38.80 -14.08 6.19
C GLN A 448 37.29 -13.82 6.11
N PRO A 449 36.59 -14.41 5.12
CA PRO A 449 35.13 -14.36 5.06
C PRO A 449 34.47 -14.81 6.36
N LEU A 450 33.43 -14.09 6.77
CA LEU A 450 32.67 -14.35 7.99
C LEU A 450 31.38 -15.10 7.66
N LEU A 451 31.08 -16.13 8.44
CA LEU A 451 29.79 -16.83 8.41
C LEU A 451 28.98 -16.43 9.64
N PRO A 452 27.67 -16.15 9.52
CA PRO A 452 26.77 -16.11 10.66
C PRO A 452 26.87 -17.43 11.45
N GLY A 453 27.00 -17.34 12.76
CA GLY A 453 27.16 -18.50 13.64
C GLY A 453 26.13 -18.47 14.77
N PHE A 454 25.47 -19.60 14.97
CA PHE A 454 24.43 -19.77 15.99
C PHE A 454 24.73 -21.03 16.79
N MET A 455 24.74 -20.91 18.11
CA MET A 455 24.97 -22.05 19.01
C MET A 455 23.85 -22.15 20.02
N ILE A 456 23.20 -23.32 20.13
CA ILE A 456 21.94 -23.50 20.85
C ILE A 456 22.07 -24.67 21.81
N TRP A 457 22.08 -24.38 23.11
CA TRP A 457 22.14 -25.41 24.16
C TRP A 457 20.75 -25.85 24.62
N CYS A 458 19.73 -25.01 24.47
CA CYS A 458 18.36 -25.32 24.89
C CYS A 458 17.33 -24.41 24.20
N GLY A 459 16.26 -25.03 23.66
CA GLY A 459 15.19 -24.41 22.86
C GLY A 459 15.62 -24.13 21.42
N GLY A 460 15.12 -23.05 20.82
CA GLY A 460 15.46 -22.71 19.43
C GLY A 460 15.49 -21.22 19.09
N LEU A 461 15.97 -20.93 17.88
CA LEU A 461 16.13 -19.59 17.31
C LEU A 461 15.47 -19.51 15.93
N THR A 462 14.90 -18.34 15.63
CA THR A 462 14.43 -17.98 14.29
C THR A 462 15.25 -16.81 13.76
N VAL A 463 15.72 -16.91 12.51
CA VAL A 463 16.58 -15.92 11.85
C VAL A 463 15.80 -15.20 10.75
N SER A 464 15.90 -13.88 10.70
CA SER A 464 15.33 -13.03 9.65
C SER A 464 16.45 -12.42 8.82
N THR A 465 16.55 -12.88 7.56
CA THR A 465 17.55 -12.47 6.55
C THR A 465 16.89 -11.73 5.40
N GLY A 466 17.67 -11.19 4.45
CA GLY A 466 17.13 -10.34 3.38
C GLY A 466 16.69 -8.96 3.89
N LEU A 467 17.33 -8.50 4.96
CA LEU A 467 17.10 -7.19 5.57
C LEU A 467 18.14 -6.18 5.10
N GLN A 468 17.72 -4.93 4.90
CA GLN A 468 18.69 -3.86 4.71
C GLN A 468 19.35 -3.52 6.03
N VAL A 469 20.55 -2.94 5.97
CA VAL A 469 21.11 -2.23 7.11
C VAL A 469 20.20 -1.04 7.44
N PRO A 470 19.57 -0.99 8.63
CA PRO A 470 18.65 0.08 8.98
C PRO A 470 19.35 1.45 8.99
N SER A 471 18.67 2.50 8.54
CA SER A 471 19.19 3.87 8.48
C SER A 471 19.58 4.39 9.87
N ALA A 472 18.84 4.01 10.91
CA ALA A 472 19.17 4.32 12.31
C ALA A 472 20.52 3.70 12.72
N VAL A 473 20.78 2.45 12.33
CA VAL A 473 22.06 1.75 12.59
C VAL A 473 23.19 2.46 11.85
N LYS A 474 23.02 2.79 10.56
CA LYS A 474 24.02 3.55 9.78
C LYS A 474 24.36 4.90 10.43
N THR A 475 23.34 5.60 10.95
CA THR A 475 23.52 6.91 11.59
C THR A 475 24.28 6.80 12.91
N LEU A 476 23.95 5.81 13.73
CA LEU A 476 24.67 5.54 14.98
C LEU A 476 26.15 5.22 14.70
N GLN A 477 26.43 4.46 13.65
CA GLN A 477 27.81 4.13 13.27
C GLN A 477 28.63 5.34 12.83
N LYS A 478 28.02 6.28 12.09
CA LYS A 478 28.69 7.55 11.74
C LYS A 478 29.04 8.39 12.99
N ARG A 479 28.18 8.41 14.01
CA ARG A 479 28.43 9.14 15.26
C ARG A 479 29.56 8.53 16.09
N GLU A 480 29.57 7.20 16.21
CA GLU A 480 30.64 6.50 16.96
C GLU A 480 32.00 6.59 16.28
N ASN A 481 32.06 6.63 14.94
CA ASN A 481 33.32 6.81 14.22
C ASN A 481 33.80 8.28 14.22
N GLY A 482 32.92 9.25 14.47
CA GLY A 482 33.26 10.68 14.58
C GLY A 482 33.64 11.14 16.00
N LEU A 483 33.30 10.37 17.03
CA LEU A 483 33.67 10.63 18.42
C LEU A 483 34.73 9.62 18.86
N GLY A 484 35.99 10.07 18.93
CA GLY A 484 37.09 9.26 19.41
C GLY A 484 36.81 8.66 20.79
N GLY A 485 36.94 7.33 20.87
CA GLY A 485 37.23 6.57 22.09
C GLY A 485 36.24 6.69 23.26
N SER A 486 35.19 5.89 23.27
CA SER A 486 34.49 5.52 24.51
C SER A 486 34.65 4.03 24.80
N THR A 487 35.07 3.76 26.03
CA THR A 487 35.51 2.47 26.58
C THR A 487 34.37 1.44 26.67
N SER A 488 34.13 0.68 25.61
CA SER A 488 33.30 -0.54 25.70
C SER A 488 33.81 -1.73 24.89
N SER A 489 34.84 -1.55 24.07
CA SER A 489 35.41 -2.59 23.20
C SER A 489 36.35 -3.54 23.95
N LEU A 490 36.16 -4.85 23.74
CA LEU A 490 37.22 -5.83 23.98
C LEU A 490 38.26 -5.61 22.87
N ASN A 491 39.28 -4.79 23.14
CA ASN A 491 40.36 -4.58 22.18
C ASN A 491 41.27 -5.82 22.13
N ASN A 492 41.71 -6.15 20.93
CA ASN A 492 42.74 -7.15 20.70
C ASN A 492 44.02 -6.77 21.45
N ALA A 493 44.51 -7.70 22.26
CA ALA A 493 45.91 -7.84 22.58
C ALA A 493 46.40 -9.10 21.88
#